data_AF-A0A093EE92-F1
#
_entry.id   AF-A0A093EE92-F1
#
_cell.length_a   1.000
_cell.length_b   1.000
_cell.length_c   1.000
_cell.angle_alpha   90.00
_cell.angle_beta   90.00
_cell.angle_gamma   90.00
#
_symmetry.space_group_name_H-M   'P 1'
#
loop_
_entity.id
_entity.type
_entity.pdbx_description
1 polymer ?
#
loop_
_entity_poly.entity_id
_entity_poly.type
_entity_poly.pdbx_seq_one_letter_code
_entity_poly.pdbx_strand_id
1 'polypeptide(L)'
;LVTWNVGTASPPPDVTSLLQLDSLGPTMDMYVIGLQEVNSRITNFLSDMAFDDPWSIFFMTVLSPLGYIKLSSVRMQGLLLLIFVKHVHLPFIRDIHTHYTRTGLYGYWGNKGGVTIRMSLYGHTVCFMNCHLPAHMENTEQRLDDFEKILEMQFEGENIPSTLDHDLFWFGDLNFRIADYGIHFVRESINNKRYNLLWEKDQLNMAKKKEAFLQDFIEGPLQFKPTYKFDLYSDVYDTSEKKRKPAWTDRILWRVKNLCQNASKEGKFSEEEQTISVTLNNYISHMSYGISDHKPVTGTFGLEVLSQLCYPLVTLNPEGEWSAEHDVLISYSAVPEFPSSAWDWIGLFKVTFRHTNDYVTYAWVEDDEVSSNKDSKQVYMSAAEIPDLGGEFLLGYYSNNLQSIVGISQPFQV
;
A
#
# COMPACT_ATOMS: atom_id res chain seq x y z
N LEU A 1 4.14 4.57 4.78
CA LEU A 1 3.73 5.06 3.45
C LEU A 1 4.91 5.75 2.78
N VAL A 2 5.10 5.51 1.48
CA VAL A 2 6.11 6.13 0.63
C VAL A 2 5.40 6.73 -0.58
N THR A 3 5.72 7.97 -0.94
CA THR A 3 5.39 8.54 -2.25
C THR A 3 6.66 9.00 -2.96
N TRP A 4 6.82 8.63 -4.23
CA TRP A 4 7.96 9.06 -5.02
C TRP A 4 7.66 9.14 -6.52
N ASN A 5 7.72 10.34 -7.08
CA ASN A 5 7.81 10.50 -8.53
C ASN A 5 9.22 10.12 -8.97
N VAL A 6 9.35 8.99 -9.67
CA VAL A 6 10.65 8.42 -10.04
C VAL A 6 11.20 8.96 -11.37
N GLY A 7 10.47 9.85 -12.06
CA GLY A 7 10.95 10.50 -13.28
C GLY A 7 11.42 9.52 -14.36
N THR A 8 10.77 8.36 -14.48
CA THR A 8 11.10 7.22 -15.36
C THR A 8 12.40 6.47 -15.03
N ALA A 9 13.05 6.78 -13.92
CA ALA A 9 14.26 6.09 -13.47
C ALA A 9 13.98 4.64 -13.03
N SER A 10 15.00 3.80 -13.16
CA SER A 10 15.04 2.47 -12.58
C SER A 10 15.25 2.53 -11.05
N PRO A 11 14.91 1.46 -10.31
CA PRO A 11 15.18 1.40 -8.87
C PRO A 11 16.63 1.71 -8.52
N PRO A 12 16.89 2.45 -7.42
CA PRO A 12 18.26 2.66 -6.94
C PRO A 12 18.83 1.35 -6.37
N PRO A 13 20.16 1.25 -6.19
CA PRO A 13 20.78 0.04 -5.62
C PRO A 13 20.42 -0.20 -4.15
N ASP A 14 20.00 0.82 -3.42
CA ASP A 14 19.67 0.75 -2.00
C ASP A 14 18.43 1.59 -1.68
N VAL A 15 17.56 1.09 -0.80
CA VAL A 15 16.40 1.81 -0.24
C VAL A 15 16.32 1.70 1.28
N THR A 16 17.40 1.30 1.93
CA THR A 16 17.47 1.04 3.37
C THR A 16 17.04 2.26 4.20
N SER A 17 17.56 3.46 3.86
CA SER A 17 17.15 4.70 4.53
C SER A 17 15.70 5.08 4.23
N LEU A 18 15.23 4.89 2.99
CA LEU A 18 13.87 5.22 2.57
C LEU A 18 12.83 4.40 3.35
N LEU A 19 13.08 3.10 3.47
CA LEU A 19 12.19 2.16 4.16
C LEU A 19 12.51 2.02 5.66
N GLN A 20 13.54 2.72 6.15
CA GLN A 20 13.99 2.68 7.54
C GLN A 20 14.33 1.26 8.02
N LEU A 21 14.95 0.45 7.17
CA LEU A 21 15.23 -0.97 7.47
C LEU A 21 16.29 -1.13 8.57
N ASP A 22 17.17 -0.15 8.74
CA ASP A 22 18.20 -0.13 9.80
C ASP A 22 17.71 0.51 11.11
N SER A 23 16.42 0.83 11.23
CA SER A 23 15.88 1.46 12.44
C SER A 23 15.94 0.51 13.64
N LEU A 24 16.46 1.00 14.77
CA LEU A 24 16.47 0.28 16.05
C LEU A 24 15.08 0.26 16.73
N GLY A 25 14.08 0.94 16.15
CA GLY A 25 12.73 1.01 16.67
C GLY A 25 11.88 -0.24 16.34
N PRO A 26 10.58 -0.20 16.62
CA PRO A 26 9.65 -1.24 16.21
C PRO A 26 9.70 -1.44 14.69
N THR A 27 9.79 -2.70 14.26
CA THR A 27 9.71 -3.07 12.85
C THR A 27 8.34 -2.68 12.28
N MET A 28 8.30 -2.13 11.07
CA MET A 28 7.03 -1.77 10.42
C MET A 28 6.18 -3.00 10.13
N ASP A 29 4.86 -2.94 10.22
CA ASP A 29 4.02 -4.10 9.89
C ASP A 29 3.62 -4.14 8.41
N MET A 30 3.61 -2.96 7.77
CA MET A 30 3.17 -2.77 6.41
C MET A 30 3.93 -1.63 5.72
N TYR A 31 4.33 -1.85 4.48
CA TYR A 31 4.83 -0.81 3.58
C TYR A 31 3.82 -0.59 2.47
N VAL A 32 3.36 0.65 2.33
CA VAL A 32 2.52 1.10 1.22
C VAL A 32 3.35 2.08 0.39
N ILE A 33 3.61 1.72 -0.86
CA ILE A 33 4.55 2.42 -1.74
C ILE A 33 3.81 2.90 -3.00
N GLY A 34 3.67 4.21 -3.14
CA GLY A 34 3.11 4.87 -4.32
C GLY A 34 4.22 5.51 -5.15
N LEU A 35 4.32 5.11 -6.41
CA LEU A 35 5.26 5.69 -7.36
C LEU A 35 4.50 6.41 -8.48
N GLN A 36 5.10 7.47 -9.02
CA GLN A 36 4.63 8.17 -10.21
C GLN A 36 5.74 8.26 -11.26
N GLU A 37 5.37 8.40 -12.52
CA GLU A 37 6.28 8.36 -13.67
C GLU A 37 7.15 7.10 -13.72
N VAL A 38 6.66 5.95 -13.25
CA VAL A 38 7.33 4.67 -13.49
C VAL A 38 7.39 4.43 -15.00
N ASN A 39 8.55 4.01 -15.50
CA ASN A 39 8.74 3.77 -16.93
C ASN A 39 7.73 2.74 -17.44
N SER A 40 6.84 3.17 -18.35
CA SER A 40 5.79 2.35 -18.96
C SER A 40 6.19 1.75 -20.31
N ARG A 41 7.38 2.05 -20.83
CA ARG A 41 7.89 1.47 -22.10
C ARG A 41 8.48 0.08 -21.92
N ILE A 42 8.88 -0.27 -20.71
CA ILE A 42 9.46 -1.59 -20.39
C ILE A 42 8.38 -2.67 -20.37
N THR A 43 7.10 -2.29 -20.28
CA THR A 43 5.98 -3.24 -20.23
C THR A 43 4.96 -2.91 -21.31
N ASN A 44 4.81 -3.82 -22.30
CA ASN A 44 3.64 -3.78 -23.17
C ASN A 44 2.44 -4.26 -22.34
N PHE A 45 1.22 -3.81 -22.64
CA PHE A 45 -0.01 -4.19 -21.91
C PHE A 45 -0.17 -5.71 -21.67
N LEU A 46 0.34 -6.54 -22.60
CA LEU A 46 0.35 -8.01 -22.47
C LEU A 46 1.40 -8.53 -21.47
N SER A 47 2.51 -7.82 -21.24
CA SER A 47 3.51 -8.21 -20.24
C SER A 47 3.14 -7.77 -18.82
N ASP A 48 2.37 -6.70 -18.62
CA ASP A 48 1.85 -6.31 -17.30
C ASP A 48 0.93 -7.39 -16.69
N MET A 49 0.28 -8.22 -17.52
CA MET A 49 -0.51 -9.37 -17.07
C MET A 49 0.34 -10.60 -16.71
N ALA A 50 1.61 -10.65 -17.15
CA ALA A 50 2.45 -11.83 -17.05
C ALA A 50 3.71 -11.64 -16.18
N PHE A 51 4.18 -10.41 -16.01
CA PHE A 51 5.42 -10.10 -15.30
C PHE A 51 5.30 -8.81 -14.50
N ASP A 52 5.78 -8.86 -13.26
CA ASP A 52 5.91 -7.71 -12.40
C ASP A 52 6.91 -6.68 -12.97
N ASP A 53 6.61 -5.40 -12.77
CA ASP A 53 7.51 -4.34 -13.21
C ASP A 53 8.82 -4.30 -12.38
N PRO A 54 9.90 -3.69 -12.88
CA PRO A 54 11.19 -3.69 -12.20
C PRO A 54 11.16 -3.13 -10.77
N TRP A 55 10.28 -2.17 -10.46
CA TRP A 55 10.14 -1.65 -9.10
C TRP A 55 9.47 -2.65 -8.18
N SER A 56 8.43 -3.34 -8.65
CA SER A 56 7.79 -4.43 -7.91
C SER A 56 8.80 -5.54 -7.59
N ILE A 57 9.56 -6.02 -8.58
CA ILE A 57 10.60 -7.05 -8.40
C ILE A 57 11.67 -6.58 -7.39
N PHE A 58 12.10 -5.33 -7.52
CA PHE A 58 13.09 -4.76 -6.62
C PHE A 58 12.61 -4.75 -5.16
N PHE A 59 11.42 -4.21 -4.88
CA PHE A 59 10.89 -4.18 -3.52
C PHE A 59 10.60 -5.57 -2.97
N MET A 60 10.09 -6.50 -3.78
CA MET A 60 9.94 -7.91 -3.38
C MET A 60 11.28 -8.52 -2.97
N THR A 61 12.36 -8.25 -3.72
CA THR A 61 13.70 -8.77 -3.43
C THR A 61 14.28 -8.20 -2.13
N VAL A 62 14.03 -6.92 -1.85
CA VAL A 62 14.49 -6.24 -0.64
C VAL A 62 13.69 -6.67 0.60
N LEU A 63 12.38 -6.83 0.47
CA LEU A 63 11.47 -6.99 1.61
C LEU A 63 11.18 -8.44 1.99
N SER A 64 11.25 -9.40 1.06
CA SER A 64 10.92 -10.80 1.39
C SER A 64 11.89 -11.50 2.35
N PRO A 65 13.21 -11.22 2.34
CA PRO A 65 14.12 -11.73 3.37
C PRO A 65 13.78 -11.22 4.79
N LEU A 66 13.00 -10.14 4.88
CA LEU A 66 12.53 -9.54 6.14
C LEU A 66 11.13 -10.03 6.53
N GLY A 67 10.59 -11.03 5.83
CA GLY A 67 9.30 -11.65 6.12
C GLY A 67 8.08 -10.88 5.62
N TYR A 68 8.28 -9.90 4.72
CA TYR A 68 7.18 -9.20 4.06
C TYR A 68 6.88 -9.80 2.70
N ILE A 69 5.60 -9.83 2.37
CA ILE A 69 5.10 -10.32 1.09
C ILE A 69 4.38 -9.19 0.35
N LYS A 70 4.40 -9.23 -0.98
CA LYS A 70 3.58 -8.35 -1.81
C LYS A 70 2.13 -8.82 -1.71
N LEU A 71 1.32 -8.09 -0.94
CA LEU A 71 -0.09 -8.40 -0.71
C LEU A 71 -0.94 -8.06 -1.93
N SER A 72 -0.74 -6.87 -2.49
CA SER A 72 -1.51 -6.37 -3.63
C SER A 72 -0.76 -5.27 -4.36
N SER A 73 -1.09 -5.09 -5.63
CA SER A 73 -0.52 -4.05 -6.48
C SER A 73 -1.53 -3.58 -7.52
N VAL A 74 -1.49 -2.30 -7.86
CA VAL A 74 -2.29 -1.72 -8.94
C VAL A 74 -1.46 -0.72 -9.73
N ARG A 75 -1.61 -0.74 -11.06
CA ARG A 75 -0.85 0.09 -11.97
C ARG A 75 -1.75 0.79 -12.97
N MET A 76 -1.46 2.06 -13.26
CA MET A 76 -2.05 2.81 -14.35
C MET A 76 -0.97 3.62 -15.07
N GLN A 77 -0.52 3.13 -16.24
CA GLN A 77 0.61 3.67 -17.00
C GLN A 77 1.88 3.84 -16.14
N GLY A 78 2.17 5.06 -15.67
CA GLY A 78 3.31 5.38 -14.82
C GLY A 78 2.98 5.53 -13.34
N LEU A 79 1.71 5.35 -12.93
CA LEU A 79 1.34 5.25 -11.53
C LEU A 79 1.40 3.79 -11.08
N LEU A 80 2.02 3.54 -9.94
CA LEU A 80 2.11 2.21 -9.33
C LEU A 80 1.84 2.34 -7.84
N LEU A 81 1.01 1.46 -7.29
CA LEU A 81 0.78 1.34 -5.86
C LEU A 81 1.02 -0.10 -5.45
N LEU A 82 1.90 -0.30 -4.47
CA LEU A 82 2.29 -1.59 -3.92
C LEU A 82 2.00 -1.63 -2.43
N ILE A 83 1.45 -2.74 -1.94
CA ILE A 83 1.30 -3.02 -0.52
C ILE A 83 2.11 -4.26 -0.17
N PHE A 84 3.04 -4.10 0.77
CA PHE A 84 3.78 -5.19 1.39
C PHE A 84 3.39 -5.31 2.84
N VAL A 85 3.20 -6.54 3.33
CA VAL A 85 2.80 -6.80 4.72
C VAL A 85 3.59 -7.97 5.27
N LYS A 86 3.89 -7.97 6.57
CA LYS A 86 4.41 -9.19 7.21
C LYS A 86 3.40 -10.32 7.08
N HIS A 87 3.89 -11.52 6.78
CA HIS A 87 3.07 -12.71 6.59
C HIS A 87 2.14 -13.02 7.78
N VAL A 88 2.52 -12.66 9.01
CA VAL A 88 1.70 -12.84 10.23
C VAL A 88 0.36 -12.08 10.19
N HIS A 89 0.23 -11.03 9.38
CA HIS A 89 -1.01 -10.26 9.26
C HIS A 89 -1.95 -10.79 8.18
N LEU A 90 -1.47 -11.67 7.29
CA LEU A 90 -2.25 -12.22 6.17
C LEU A 90 -3.65 -12.71 6.57
N PRO A 91 -3.81 -13.54 7.61
CA PRO A 91 -5.13 -14.10 7.97
C PRO A 91 -6.20 -13.06 8.34
N PHE A 92 -5.76 -11.84 8.62
CA PHE A 92 -6.58 -10.73 9.10
C PHE A 92 -6.79 -9.65 8.04
N ILE A 93 -6.27 -9.84 6.83
CA ILE A 93 -6.45 -8.92 5.70
C ILE A 93 -7.28 -9.60 4.62
N ARG A 94 -8.43 -9.01 4.28
CA ARG A 94 -9.43 -9.61 3.37
C ARG A 94 -10.06 -8.53 2.50
N ASP A 95 -10.96 -8.94 1.61
CA ASP A 95 -11.78 -8.04 0.81
C ASP A 95 -10.93 -6.99 0.06
N ILE A 96 -9.86 -7.48 -0.58
CA ILE A 96 -8.88 -6.64 -1.26
C ILE A 96 -9.40 -6.32 -2.65
N HIS A 97 -9.63 -5.03 -2.92
CA HIS A 97 -10.08 -4.53 -4.22
C HIS A 97 -9.12 -3.47 -4.74
N THR A 98 -8.90 -3.47 -6.04
CA THR A 98 -8.05 -2.50 -6.72
C THR A 98 -8.85 -1.71 -7.74
N HIS A 99 -8.61 -0.40 -7.81
CA HIS A 99 -9.27 0.46 -8.79
C HIS A 99 -8.29 1.48 -9.37
N TYR A 100 -8.59 2.03 -10.54
CA TYR A 100 -7.85 3.16 -11.10
C TYR A 100 -8.79 4.15 -11.79
N THR A 101 -8.41 5.42 -11.73
CA THR A 101 -9.17 6.53 -12.30
C THR A 101 -8.27 7.34 -13.22
N ARG A 102 -8.66 7.49 -14.49
CA ARG A 102 -7.93 8.30 -15.48
C ARG A 102 -8.47 9.73 -15.51
N THR A 103 -7.57 10.71 -15.41
CA THR A 103 -7.92 12.14 -15.55
C THR A 103 -7.15 12.85 -16.66
N GLY A 104 -6.07 12.25 -17.19
CA GLY A 104 -5.31 12.81 -18.30
C GLY A 104 -6.11 12.91 -19.61
N LEU A 105 -5.91 14.01 -20.36
CA LEU A 105 -6.63 14.32 -21.61
C LEU A 105 -8.14 14.05 -21.52
N TYR A 106 -8.85 14.71 -20.58
CA TYR A 106 -10.29 14.50 -20.34
C TYR A 106 -10.68 13.04 -19.97
N GLY A 107 -9.73 12.27 -19.43
CA GLY A 107 -9.92 10.85 -19.07
C GLY A 107 -9.58 9.87 -20.20
N TYR A 108 -9.23 10.33 -21.40
CA TYR A 108 -8.82 9.46 -22.52
C TYR A 108 -7.41 8.89 -22.35
N TRP A 109 -6.57 9.49 -21.51
CA TRP A 109 -5.17 9.07 -21.32
C TRP A 109 -4.80 8.92 -19.85
N GLY A 110 -4.17 7.80 -19.48
CA GLY A 110 -3.89 7.42 -18.09
C GLY A 110 -2.57 7.91 -17.51
N ASN A 111 -1.97 8.99 -18.01
CA ASN A 111 -0.72 9.53 -17.47
C ASN A 111 -0.92 10.43 -16.23
N LYS A 112 -2.18 10.72 -15.91
CA LYS A 112 -2.66 11.47 -14.74
C LYS A 112 -3.92 10.80 -14.20
N GLY A 113 -4.10 10.89 -12.89
CA GLY A 113 -5.23 10.32 -12.18
C GLY A 113 -4.80 9.65 -10.88
N GLY A 114 -5.49 8.57 -10.50
CA GLY A 114 -5.26 7.86 -9.25
C GLY A 114 -5.34 6.34 -9.39
N VAL A 115 -4.63 5.64 -8.52
CA VAL A 115 -4.74 4.19 -8.33
C VAL A 115 -4.98 3.89 -6.85
N THR A 116 -5.82 2.89 -6.59
CA THR A 116 -6.40 2.67 -5.27
C THR A 116 -6.36 1.20 -4.90
N ILE A 117 -6.03 0.91 -3.65
CA ILE A 117 -6.22 -0.40 -3.05
C ILE A 117 -7.06 -0.23 -1.78
N ARG A 118 -8.23 -0.89 -1.76
CA ARG A 118 -9.13 -1.01 -0.62
C ARG A 118 -8.96 -2.40 -0.02
N MET A 119 -8.98 -2.50 1.31
CA MET A 119 -8.98 -3.80 1.99
C MET A 119 -9.62 -3.71 3.38
N SER A 120 -10.13 -4.84 3.87
CA SER A 120 -10.47 -5.02 5.28
C SER A 120 -9.21 -5.44 6.04
N LEU A 121 -8.78 -4.61 7.00
CA LEU A 121 -7.64 -4.83 7.88
C LEU A 121 -8.17 -5.04 9.30
N TYR A 122 -8.07 -6.27 9.82
CA TYR A 122 -8.59 -6.66 11.15
C TYR A 122 -10.09 -6.33 11.36
N GLY A 123 -10.87 -6.37 10.27
CA GLY A 123 -12.31 -6.07 10.25
C GLY A 123 -12.63 -4.63 9.83
N HIS A 124 -11.63 -3.74 9.79
CA HIS A 124 -11.83 -2.32 9.47
C HIS A 124 -11.45 -2.02 8.03
N THR A 125 -12.29 -1.27 7.32
CA THR A 125 -11.99 -0.93 5.92
C THR A 125 -11.03 0.24 5.82
N VAL A 126 -9.88 0.00 5.18
CA VAL A 126 -8.88 1.02 4.88
C VAL A 126 -8.67 1.14 3.37
N CYS A 127 -8.33 2.34 2.93
CA CYS A 127 -8.11 2.62 1.51
C CYS A 127 -6.84 3.45 1.31
N PHE A 128 -5.96 2.98 0.43
CA PHE A 128 -4.72 3.66 0.05
C PHE A 128 -4.82 4.14 -1.40
N MET A 129 -4.60 5.43 -1.60
CA MET A 129 -4.74 6.08 -2.90
C MET A 129 -3.44 6.78 -3.27
N ASN A 130 -2.85 6.36 -4.39
CA ASN A 130 -1.69 7.00 -4.99
C ASN A 130 -2.12 7.81 -6.23
N CYS A 131 -1.83 9.11 -6.26
CA CYS A 131 -2.21 10.00 -7.34
C CYS A 131 -1.04 10.68 -8.05
N HIS A 132 -1.29 11.07 -9.29
CA HIS A 132 -0.44 11.96 -10.06
C HIS A 132 -1.34 13.00 -10.72
N LEU A 133 -1.39 14.19 -10.11
CA LEU A 133 -2.29 15.26 -10.53
C LEU A 133 -1.63 16.21 -11.56
N PRO A 134 -2.42 17.02 -12.29
CA PRO A 134 -1.91 17.91 -13.33
C PRO A 134 -0.80 18.86 -12.84
N ALA A 135 0.28 18.92 -13.62
CA ALA A 135 1.43 19.77 -13.34
C ALA A 135 1.17 21.26 -13.65
N HIS A 136 2.14 22.11 -13.32
CA HIS A 136 2.16 23.57 -13.54
C HIS A 136 1.33 24.40 -12.55
N MET A 137 1.71 25.67 -12.39
CA MET A 137 1.21 26.57 -11.34
C MET A 137 -0.28 26.87 -11.53
N GLU A 138 -0.69 26.99 -12.79
CA GLU A 138 -1.97 27.51 -13.25
C GLU A 138 -3.10 26.48 -13.08
N ASN A 139 -2.77 25.19 -13.04
CA ASN A 139 -3.75 24.09 -13.06
C ASN A 139 -4.33 23.75 -11.67
N THR A 140 -4.50 24.73 -10.79
CA THR A 140 -4.99 24.48 -9.42
C THR A 140 -6.43 23.98 -9.42
N GLU A 141 -7.31 24.62 -10.20
CA GLU A 141 -8.72 24.21 -10.33
C GLU A 141 -8.82 22.80 -10.90
N GLN A 142 -8.12 22.51 -12.01
CA GLN A 142 -8.06 21.16 -12.57
C GLN A 142 -7.56 20.11 -11.57
N ARG A 143 -6.60 20.45 -10.69
CA ARG A 143 -6.16 19.52 -9.63
C ARG A 143 -7.27 19.23 -8.63
N LEU A 144 -8.12 20.21 -8.31
CA LEU A 144 -9.25 20.03 -7.40
C LEU A 144 -10.34 19.18 -8.04
N ASP A 145 -10.68 19.45 -9.30
CA ASP A 145 -11.64 18.66 -10.08
C ASP A 145 -11.17 17.20 -10.21
N ASP A 146 -9.88 16.99 -10.53
CA ASP A 146 -9.30 15.66 -10.61
C ASP A 146 -9.31 14.95 -9.24
N PHE A 147 -9.06 15.67 -8.13
CA PHE A 147 -9.09 15.12 -6.78
C PHE A 147 -10.50 14.64 -6.41
N GLU A 148 -11.51 15.48 -6.61
CA GLU A 148 -12.91 15.16 -6.33
C GLU A 148 -13.38 13.98 -7.21
N LYS A 149 -13.09 14.03 -8.51
CA LYS A 149 -13.39 12.94 -9.45
C LYS A 149 -12.75 11.61 -9.05
N ILE A 150 -11.50 11.63 -8.59
CA ILE A 150 -10.83 10.41 -8.10
C ILE A 150 -11.51 9.93 -6.82
N LEU A 151 -11.92 10.81 -5.88
CA LEU A 151 -12.64 10.40 -4.68
C LEU A 151 -14.00 9.76 -4.98
N GLU A 152 -14.76 10.35 -5.92
CA GLU A 152 -16.13 9.93 -6.24
C GLU A 152 -16.17 8.61 -7.02
N MET A 153 -15.35 8.48 -8.06
CA MET A 153 -15.43 7.33 -8.99
C MET A 153 -14.84 6.02 -8.45
N GLN A 154 -14.44 5.96 -7.18
CA GLN A 154 -13.93 4.74 -6.59
C GLN A 154 -15.08 3.73 -6.35
N PHE A 155 -15.00 2.57 -6.98
CA PHE A 155 -15.91 1.42 -6.78
C PHE A 155 -17.39 1.71 -7.12
N GLU A 156 -17.66 2.72 -7.95
CA GLU A 156 -19.01 2.98 -8.47
C GLU A 156 -19.58 1.76 -9.20
N GLY A 157 -20.76 1.29 -8.80
CA GLY A 157 -21.46 0.17 -9.42
C GLY A 157 -21.16 -1.21 -8.82
N GLU A 158 -20.23 -1.29 -7.87
CA GLU A 158 -20.05 -2.45 -7.00
C GLU A 158 -20.90 -2.25 -5.74
N ASN A 159 -21.43 -3.30 -5.10
CA ASN A 159 -22.18 -3.19 -3.83
C ASN A 159 -21.22 -2.85 -2.65
N ILE A 160 -20.29 -1.92 -2.87
CA ILE A 160 -19.24 -1.51 -1.96
C ILE A 160 -19.60 -0.12 -1.43
N PRO A 161 -19.48 0.13 -0.11
CA PRO A 161 -19.75 1.45 0.46
C PRO A 161 -18.84 2.53 -0.14
N SER A 162 -19.30 3.78 -0.14
CA SER A 162 -18.59 4.92 -0.73
C SER A 162 -17.17 5.00 -0.17
N THR A 163 -16.22 5.50 -0.97
CA THR A 163 -14.86 5.74 -0.47
C THR A 163 -14.83 6.72 0.70
N LEU A 164 -15.83 7.61 0.78
CA LEU A 164 -16.00 8.49 1.92
C LEU A 164 -16.48 7.78 3.21
N ASP A 165 -16.82 6.50 3.16
CA ASP A 165 -17.17 5.67 4.33
C ASP A 165 -15.99 4.90 4.93
N HIS A 166 -14.78 5.04 4.35
CA HIS A 166 -13.57 4.33 4.76
C HIS A 166 -12.54 5.27 5.40
N ASP A 167 -11.59 4.69 6.14
CA ASP A 167 -10.37 5.38 6.56
C ASP A 167 -9.42 5.50 5.36
N LEU A 168 -9.04 6.73 5.02
CA LEU A 168 -8.37 7.06 3.77
C LEU A 168 -6.95 7.51 4.01
N PHE A 169 -6.03 6.97 3.21
CA PHE A 169 -4.67 7.49 3.05
C PHE A 169 -4.50 7.92 1.60
N TRP A 170 -4.34 9.21 1.38
CA TRP A 170 -4.21 9.81 0.06
C TRP A 170 -2.84 10.42 -0.12
N PHE A 171 -2.08 9.97 -1.09
CA PHE A 171 -0.71 10.41 -1.29
C PHE A 171 -0.34 10.39 -2.78
N GLY A 172 0.79 11.00 -3.11
CA GLY A 172 1.27 11.03 -4.48
C GLY A 172 2.01 12.31 -4.84
N ASP A 173 2.28 12.46 -6.13
CA ASP A 173 2.64 13.74 -6.74
C ASP A 173 1.35 14.53 -7.01
N LEU A 174 0.91 15.25 -5.99
CA LEU A 174 -0.29 16.10 -6.06
C LEU A 174 -0.03 17.39 -6.83
N ASN A 175 1.21 17.68 -7.19
CA ASN A 175 1.61 18.78 -8.07
C ASN A 175 1.20 20.20 -7.65
N PHE A 176 0.70 20.42 -6.43
CA PHE A 176 0.45 21.74 -5.86
C PHE A 176 1.75 22.54 -5.72
N ARG A 177 1.67 23.84 -5.94
CA ARG A 177 2.82 24.76 -6.01
C ARG A 177 2.72 25.85 -4.95
N ILE A 178 3.80 26.61 -4.78
CA ILE A 178 3.82 27.81 -3.94
C ILE A 178 3.34 28.99 -4.80
N ALA A 179 2.17 29.55 -4.53
CA ALA A 179 1.63 30.75 -5.17
C ALA A 179 2.35 32.03 -4.71
N ASP A 180 2.12 33.15 -5.41
CA ASP A 180 2.43 34.55 -5.06
C ASP A 180 3.89 34.96 -4.75
N TYR A 181 4.74 34.07 -4.26
CA TYR A 181 6.13 34.36 -3.95
C TYR A 181 7.04 34.15 -5.16
N GLY A 182 7.94 35.11 -5.37
CA GLY A 182 9.03 35.00 -6.34
C GLY A 182 10.05 33.94 -5.95
N ILE A 183 10.75 33.38 -6.94
CA ILE A 183 11.72 32.29 -6.72
C ILE A 183 12.85 32.65 -5.74
N HIS A 184 13.28 33.92 -5.72
CA HIS A 184 14.33 34.38 -4.79
C HIS A 184 13.89 34.29 -3.34
N PHE A 185 12.69 34.77 -3.01
CA PHE A 185 12.14 34.68 -1.66
C PHE A 185 11.93 33.23 -1.21
N VAL A 186 11.42 32.38 -2.12
CA VAL A 186 11.27 30.94 -1.86
C VAL A 186 12.63 30.30 -1.53
N ARG A 187 13.65 30.52 -2.36
CA ARG A 187 15.00 29.97 -2.14
C ARG A 187 15.63 30.49 -0.85
N GLU A 188 15.50 31.79 -0.56
CA GLU A 188 16.01 32.37 0.68
C GLU A 188 15.32 31.75 1.91
N SER A 189 14.00 31.57 1.87
CA SER A 189 13.24 30.94 2.95
C SER A 189 13.68 29.50 3.18
N ILE A 190 13.90 28.73 2.11
CA ILE A 190 14.39 27.36 2.17
C ILE A 190 15.81 27.30 2.74
N ASN A 191 16.73 28.15 2.27
CA ASN A 191 18.12 28.17 2.71
C ASN A 191 18.25 28.50 4.20
N ASN A 192 17.37 29.36 4.71
CA ASN A 192 17.31 29.72 6.13
C ASN A 192 16.43 28.77 6.96
N LYS A 193 15.94 27.66 6.37
CA LYS A 193 15.02 26.69 7.01
C LYS A 193 13.74 27.34 7.59
N ARG A 194 13.30 28.46 7.03
CA ARG A 194 12.08 29.20 7.41
C ARG A 194 10.89 28.74 6.56
N TYR A 195 10.58 27.45 6.58
CA TYR A 195 9.54 26.85 5.71
C TYR A 195 8.14 27.39 6.03
N ASN A 196 7.88 27.73 7.29
CA ASN A 196 6.62 28.27 7.76
C ASN A 196 6.18 29.54 7.03
N LEU A 197 7.13 30.34 6.51
CA LEU A 197 6.83 31.54 5.72
C LEU A 197 6.19 31.22 4.36
N LEU A 198 6.30 29.97 3.89
CA LEU A 198 5.81 29.55 2.59
C LEU A 198 4.43 28.88 2.67
N TRP A 199 4.03 28.40 3.85
CA TRP A 199 2.83 27.55 4.01
C TRP A 199 1.52 28.25 3.64
N GLU A 200 1.39 29.55 3.90
CA GLU A 200 0.17 30.29 3.56
C GLU A 200 -0.05 30.43 2.06
N LYS A 201 1.02 30.28 1.28
CA LYS A 201 1.00 30.33 -0.18
C LYS A 201 1.18 28.97 -0.83
N ASP A 202 1.25 27.89 -0.07
CA ASP A 202 1.16 26.55 -0.60
C ASP A 202 -0.28 26.29 -1.10
N GLN A 203 -0.44 25.97 -2.38
CA GLN A 203 -1.76 25.85 -3.00
C GLN A 203 -2.63 24.77 -2.35
N LEU A 204 -2.04 23.67 -1.85
CA LEU A 204 -2.80 22.64 -1.15
C LEU A 204 -3.30 23.16 0.21
N ASN A 205 -2.45 23.84 0.98
CA ASN A 205 -2.87 24.48 2.23
C ASN A 205 -3.96 25.55 2.01
N MET A 206 -3.87 26.31 0.92
CA MET A 206 -4.90 27.27 0.52
C MET A 206 -6.20 26.55 0.17
N ALA A 207 -6.13 25.46 -0.61
CA ALA A 207 -7.29 24.65 -0.98
C ALA A 207 -7.97 24.02 0.24
N LYS A 208 -7.21 23.44 1.19
CA LYS A 208 -7.75 22.88 2.44
C LYS A 208 -8.52 23.91 3.29
N LYS A 209 -8.18 25.19 3.19
CA LYS A 209 -8.92 26.28 3.88
C LYS A 209 -10.21 26.66 3.15
N LYS A 210 -10.25 26.49 1.82
CA LYS A 210 -11.33 26.98 0.95
C LYS A 210 -12.36 25.90 0.62
N GLU A 211 -11.90 24.71 0.27
CA GLU A 211 -12.73 23.62 -0.23
C GLU A 211 -13.16 22.69 0.90
N ALA A 212 -14.48 22.51 1.07
CA ALA A 212 -15.05 21.76 2.18
C ALA A 212 -14.62 20.29 2.19
N PHE A 213 -14.58 19.62 1.02
CA PHE A 213 -14.21 18.20 0.93
C PHE A 213 -12.75 17.91 1.34
N LEU A 214 -11.89 18.92 1.36
CA LEU A 214 -10.49 18.81 1.79
C LEU A 214 -10.29 19.13 3.29
N GLN A 215 -11.29 19.70 3.97
CA GLN A 215 -11.16 20.12 5.37
C GLN A 215 -11.01 18.92 6.32
N ASP A 216 -11.58 17.77 5.97
CA ASP A 216 -11.49 16.55 6.77
C ASP A 216 -10.14 15.82 6.60
N PHE A 217 -9.37 16.17 5.57
CA PHE A 217 -8.05 15.57 5.37
C PHE A 217 -7.00 16.21 6.27
N ILE A 218 -6.30 15.37 7.02
CA ILE A 218 -5.20 15.74 7.91
C ILE A 218 -3.89 15.55 7.14
N GLU A 219 -2.90 16.41 7.43
CA GLU A 219 -1.54 16.29 6.89
C GLU A 219 -0.54 16.66 8.00
N GLY A 220 0.63 16.02 7.99
CA GLY A 220 1.73 16.35 8.90
C GLY A 220 2.37 17.71 8.58
N PRO A 221 3.13 18.30 9.52
CA PRO A 221 3.78 19.58 9.28
C PRO A 221 4.89 19.45 8.23
N LEU A 222 4.93 20.38 7.26
CA LEU A 222 5.97 20.43 6.22
C LEU A 222 7.30 20.99 6.77
N GLN A 223 7.97 20.19 7.60
CA GLN A 223 9.26 20.53 8.24
C GLN A 223 10.50 20.14 7.43
N PHE A 224 10.30 19.75 6.17
CA PHE A 224 11.35 19.37 5.23
C PHE A 224 11.35 20.30 4.01
N LYS A 225 12.44 20.28 3.25
CA LYS A 225 12.60 21.09 2.03
C LYS A 225 11.55 20.74 0.97
N PRO A 226 11.09 21.69 0.14
CA PRO A 226 10.30 21.38 -1.06
C PRO A 226 10.93 20.29 -1.91
N THR A 227 10.14 19.33 -2.34
CA THR A 227 10.59 18.05 -2.92
C THR A 227 10.81 18.08 -4.42
N TYR A 228 10.43 19.19 -5.07
CA TYR A 228 10.57 19.43 -6.51
C TYR A 228 11.04 20.87 -6.75
N LYS A 229 11.84 21.19 -7.78
CA LYS A 229 12.50 20.34 -8.79
C LYS A 229 14.00 20.37 -8.58
N PHE A 230 14.66 19.22 -8.54
CA PHE A 230 16.09 19.09 -8.37
C PHE A 230 16.82 18.77 -9.67
N ASP A 231 18.10 19.12 -9.74
CA ASP A 231 19.01 18.54 -10.71
C ASP A 231 19.35 17.10 -10.29
N LEU A 232 19.39 16.18 -11.25
CA LEU A 232 19.64 14.76 -10.99
C LEU A 232 20.96 14.55 -10.24
N TYR A 233 20.93 13.59 -9.32
CA TYR A 233 22.06 13.19 -8.46
C TYR A 233 22.62 14.33 -7.60
N SER A 234 21.79 15.33 -7.29
CA SER A 234 22.17 16.45 -6.44
C SER A 234 21.05 16.90 -5.51
N ASP A 235 21.40 17.78 -4.56
CA ASP A 235 20.46 18.53 -3.71
C ASP A 235 20.29 19.99 -4.18
N VAL A 236 20.75 20.30 -5.40
CA VAL A 236 20.63 21.61 -6.02
C VAL A 236 19.30 21.69 -6.76
N TYR A 237 18.54 22.74 -6.47
CA TYR A 237 17.30 23.01 -7.20
C TYR A 237 17.57 23.48 -8.63
N ASP A 238 16.69 23.07 -9.54
CA ASP A 238 16.70 23.27 -11.00
C ASP A 238 17.57 24.45 -11.48
N THR A 239 18.72 24.10 -12.07
CA THR A 239 19.65 25.04 -12.70
C THR A 239 19.42 25.21 -14.20
N SER A 240 18.45 24.49 -14.78
CA SER A 240 18.08 24.64 -16.19
C SER A 240 17.57 26.05 -16.50
N GLU A 241 17.44 26.37 -17.78
CA GLU A 241 16.91 27.66 -18.23
C GLU A 241 15.50 27.96 -17.68
N LYS A 242 14.70 26.91 -17.44
CA LYS A 242 13.33 27.05 -16.93
C LYS A 242 13.28 27.45 -15.46
N LYS A 243 14.35 27.20 -14.69
CA LYS A 243 14.50 27.53 -13.25
C LYS A 243 13.19 27.34 -12.48
N ARG A 244 12.63 26.14 -12.49
CA ARG A 244 11.35 25.84 -11.84
C ARG A 244 11.42 26.23 -10.37
N LYS A 245 10.40 26.94 -9.90
CA LYS A 245 10.28 27.36 -8.51
C LYS A 245 10.09 26.12 -7.62
N PRO A 246 10.85 25.99 -6.51
CA PRO A 246 10.68 24.88 -5.58
C PRO A 246 9.24 24.75 -5.05
N ALA A 247 8.74 23.53 -4.89
CA ALA A 247 7.39 23.24 -4.38
C ALA A 247 7.32 21.89 -3.65
N TRP A 248 6.40 21.77 -2.68
CA TRP A 248 6.01 20.50 -2.06
C TRP A 248 4.93 19.85 -2.92
N THR A 249 5.37 19.15 -3.96
CA THR A 249 4.49 18.44 -4.90
C THR A 249 4.09 17.06 -4.36
N ASP A 250 4.97 16.43 -3.60
CA ASP A 250 4.82 15.07 -3.08
C ASP A 250 4.27 15.11 -1.66
N ARG A 251 3.05 14.60 -1.45
CA ARG A 251 2.27 14.82 -0.22
C ARG A 251 1.64 13.54 0.29
N ILE A 252 1.40 13.46 1.60
CA ILE A 252 0.67 12.37 2.26
C ILE A 252 -0.39 12.98 3.18
N LEU A 253 -1.65 12.73 2.85
CA LEU A 253 -2.82 13.12 3.63
C LEU A 253 -3.53 11.87 4.12
N TRP A 254 -4.28 11.99 5.21
CA TRP A 254 -5.16 10.93 5.68
C TRP A 254 -6.45 11.52 6.24
N ARG A 255 -7.51 10.71 6.25
CA ARG A 255 -8.80 11.06 6.83
C ARG A 255 -9.31 9.85 7.58
N VAL A 256 -9.62 10.04 8.85
CA VAL A 256 -10.26 9.02 9.68
C VAL A 256 -11.76 9.27 9.65
N LYS A 257 -12.55 8.23 9.45
CA LYS A 257 -14.01 8.32 9.45
C LYS A 257 -14.50 8.81 10.82
N ASN A 258 -15.19 9.94 10.86
CA ASN A 258 -15.86 10.41 12.08
C ASN A 258 -17.32 9.93 12.09
N LEU A 259 -17.59 8.85 12.82
CA LEU A 259 -18.95 8.30 12.96
C LEU A 259 -19.93 9.26 13.67
N CYS A 260 -19.42 10.24 14.43
CA CYS A 260 -20.26 11.14 15.22
C CYS A 260 -21.08 12.15 14.40
N GLN A 261 -20.71 12.47 13.15
CA GLN A 261 -21.44 13.48 12.36
C GLN A 261 -22.69 12.90 11.66
N ASN A 262 -22.68 11.61 11.34
CA ASN A 262 -23.81 10.93 10.69
C ASN A 262 -24.94 10.56 11.68
N ALA A 263 -24.66 10.58 12.98
CA ALA A 263 -25.60 10.26 14.06
C ALA A 263 -26.75 11.27 14.26
N SER A 264 -26.73 12.41 13.54
CA SER A 264 -27.77 13.45 13.66
C SER A 264 -29.09 13.07 12.97
N LYS A 265 -29.14 12.01 12.16
CA LYS A 265 -30.32 11.71 11.32
C LYS A 265 -31.04 10.41 11.59
N GLU A 266 -30.42 9.39 12.16
CA GLU A 266 -31.13 8.12 12.44
C GLU A 266 -30.68 7.54 13.78
N GLY A 267 -31.50 7.76 14.81
CA GLY A 267 -31.28 7.21 16.13
C GLY A 267 -31.44 5.70 16.13
N LYS A 268 -30.31 4.98 16.07
CA LYS A 268 -30.12 3.61 16.58
C LYS A 268 -28.61 3.40 16.78
N PHE A 269 -28.17 3.35 18.03
CA PHE A 269 -26.83 2.88 18.38
C PHE A 269 -26.78 1.35 18.25
N SER A 270 -25.79 0.84 17.52
CA SER A 270 -24.96 -0.28 18.00
C SER A 270 -23.63 0.34 18.43
N GLU A 271 -23.22 0.12 19.68
CA GLU A 271 -21.99 0.67 20.26
C GLU A 271 -20.69 -0.01 19.73
N GLU A 272 -20.73 -0.67 18.57
CA GLU A 272 -19.71 -1.63 18.13
C GLU A 272 -18.91 -1.23 16.87
N GLU A 273 -19.28 -0.16 16.15
CA GLU A 273 -18.46 0.36 15.06
C GLU A 273 -17.39 1.30 15.63
N GLN A 274 -16.35 0.74 16.25
CA GLN A 274 -15.19 1.51 16.69
C GLN A 274 -14.32 1.85 15.47
N THR A 275 -13.82 3.09 15.40
CA THR A 275 -12.97 3.59 14.30
C THR A 275 -11.50 3.31 14.58
N ILE A 276 -10.68 3.25 13.53
CA ILE A 276 -9.22 3.14 13.67
C ILE A 276 -8.68 4.44 14.26
N SER A 277 -7.85 4.35 15.30
CA SER A 277 -7.07 5.48 15.79
C SER A 277 -5.76 5.59 15.01
N VAL A 278 -5.46 6.77 14.46
CA VAL A 278 -4.31 7.02 13.59
C VAL A 278 -3.39 8.06 14.21
N THR A 279 -2.14 7.69 14.47
CA THR A 279 -1.09 8.59 14.95
C THR A 279 0.02 8.72 13.92
N LEU A 280 0.37 9.94 13.53
CA LEU A 280 1.52 10.21 12.67
C LEU A 280 2.80 10.28 13.51
N ASN A 281 3.76 9.39 13.24
CA ASN A 281 5.04 9.33 13.94
C ASN A 281 6.12 10.18 13.25
N ASN A 282 6.24 10.08 11.92
CA ASN A 282 7.22 10.83 11.13
C ASN A 282 6.61 11.26 9.80
N TYR A 283 7.00 12.44 9.31
CA TYR A 283 6.69 12.93 7.97
C TYR A 283 7.90 13.68 7.41
N ILE A 284 8.66 13.03 6.54
CA ILE A 284 9.99 13.48 6.11
C ILE A 284 10.21 13.27 4.62
N SER A 285 11.16 14.01 4.06
CA SER A 285 11.70 13.76 2.72
C SER A 285 13.15 13.26 2.79
N HIS A 286 13.51 12.35 1.89
CA HIS A 286 14.83 11.73 1.86
C HIS A 286 15.71 12.33 0.77
N MET A 287 16.53 13.31 1.14
CA MET A 287 17.38 14.07 0.22
C MET A 287 18.49 13.24 -0.44
N SER A 288 18.93 12.15 0.20
CA SER A 288 20.00 11.27 -0.29
C SER A 288 19.68 10.58 -1.62
N TYR A 289 18.40 10.49 -1.99
CA TYR A 289 17.97 9.90 -3.25
C TYR A 289 17.97 10.96 -4.35
N GLY A 290 18.78 10.74 -5.40
CA GLY A 290 18.97 11.70 -6.49
C GLY A 290 18.61 11.19 -7.88
N ILE A 291 18.08 9.98 -8.02
CA ILE A 291 17.78 9.39 -9.35
C ILE A 291 16.67 10.11 -10.12
N SER A 292 15.89 10.95 -9.43
CA SER A 292 14.75 11.71 -9.95
C SER A 292 14.93 13.19 -9.62
N ASP A 293 14.23 14.05 -10.35
CA ASP A 293 14.09 15.47 -10.03
C ASP A 293 13.11 15.74 -8.86
N HIS A 294 12.48 14.67 -8.35
CA HIS A 294 11.74 14.64 -7.09
C HIS A 294 12.49 13.86 -6.00
N LYS A 295 12.38 14.34 -4.77
CA LYS A 295 12.86 13.64 -3.56
C LYS A 295 11.71 12.83 -2.94
N PRO A 296 11.92 11.55 -2.59
CA PRO A 296 10.87 10.72 -2.00
C PRO A 296 10.41 11.29 -0.65
N VAL A 297 9.13 11.08 -0.35
CA VAL A 297 8.50 11.48 0.92
C VAL A 297 7.93 10.24 1.61
N THR A 298 8.10 10.18 2.93
CA THR A 298 7.58 9.09 3.75
C THR A 298 6.78 9.60 4.93
N GLY A 299 5.68 8.90 5.21
CA GLY A 299 4.88 9.04 6.42
C GLY A 299 4.83 7.71 7.17
N THR A 300 5.21 7.68 8.45
CA THR A 300 5.08 6.49 9.31
C THR A 300 3.95 6.70 10.29
N PHE A 301 3.03 5.73 10.37
CA PHE A 301 1.80 5.84 11.14
C PHE A 301 1.71 4.69 12.16
N GLY A 302 1.26 4.99 13.37
CA GLY A 302 0.70 4.00 14.27
C GLY A 302 -0.80 3.89 14.03
N LEU A 303 -1.28 2.66 13.77
CA LEU A 303 -2.70 2.35 13.63
C LEU A 303 -3.12 1.50 14.81
N GLU A 304 -3.93 2.07 15.70
CA GLU A 304 -4.55 1.33 16.78
C GLU A 304 -5.92 0.85 16.32
N VAL A 305 -6.00 -0.46 16.09
CA VAL A 305 -7.20 -1.12 15.60
C VAL A 305 -7.79 -1.94 16.74
N LEU A 306 -9.01 -1.64 17.13
CA LEU A 306 -9.77 -2.51 18.04
C LEU A 306 -10.19 -3.72 17.21
N SER A 307 -9.37 -4.77 17.29
CA SER A 307 -9.51 -5.92 16.40
C SER A 307 -10.87 -6.57 16.59
N GLN A 308 -11.66 -6.58 15.52
CA GLN A 308 -12.87 -7.40 15.45
C GLN A 308 -12.53 -8.87 15.14
N LEU A 309 -11.26 -9.14 14.79
CA LEU A 309 -10.74 -10.44 14.38
C LEU A 309 -9.52 -10.81 15.22
N CYS A 310 -9.76 -11.37 16.41
CA CYS A 310 -8.67 -11.77 17.32
C CYS A 310 -8.03 -13.11 16.96
N TYR A 311 -8.67 -13.92 16.14
CA TYR A 311 -8.22 -15.24 15.70
C TYR A 311 -8.37 -15.39 14.18
N PRO A 312 -7.47 -16.14 13.51
CA PRO A 312 -7.60 -16.42 12.10
C PRO A 312 -8.84 -17.28 11.83
N LEU A 313 -9.37 -17.24 10.60
CA LEU A 313 -10.52 -18.08 10.24
C LEU A 313 -10.11 -19.56 10.18
N VAL A 314 -8.85 -19.82 9.85
CA VAL A 314 -8.26 -21.16 9.81
C VAL A 314 -6.98 -21.19 10.64
N THR A 315 -6.84 -22.21 11.49
CA THR A 315 -5.60 -22.52 12.20
C THR A 315 -4.97 -23.76 11.57
N LEU A 316 -3.66 -23.71 11.31
CA LEU A 316 -2.89 -24.78 10.65
C LEU A 316 -1.85 -25.34 11.61
N ASN A 317 -1.67 -26.65 11.56
CA ASN A 317 -0.64 -27.37 12.29
C ASN A 317 0.06 -28.41 11.38
N PRO A 318 1.34 -28.21 11.03
CA PRO A 318 2.14 -29.26 10.39
C PRO A 318 2.31 -30.42 11.38
N GLU A 319 1.96 -31.64 10.98
CA GLU A 319 2.12 -32.81 11.85
C GLU A 319 3.47 -33.51 11.61
N GLY A 320 4.06 -34.03 12.68
CA GLY A 320 5.25 -34.88 12.60
C GLY A 320 6.51 -34.16 12.11
N GLU A 321 7.47 -34.96 11.64
CA GLU A 321 8.69 -34.48 10.99
C GLU A 321 8.43 -34.37 9.48
N TRP A 322 8.76 -33.21 8.92
CA TRP A 322 8.60 -32.94 7.50
C TRP A 322 9.92 -33.25 6.78
N SER A 323 9.83 -33.99 5.67
CA SER A 323 10.97 -34.29 4.80
C SER A 323 10.47 -34.70 3.41
N ALA A 324 11.34 -34.71 2.41
CA ALA A 324 11.02 -35.20 1.07
C ALA A 324 10.94 -36.75 0.98
N GLU A 325 11.17 -37.48 2.08
CA GLU A 325 11.21 -38.95 2.07
C GLU A 325 9.82 -39.61 2.16
N HIS A 326 8.89 -38.95 2.84
CA HIS A 326 7.58 -39.52 3.17
C HIS A 326 6.51 -38.43 3.11
N ASP A 327 5.34 -38.81 2.61
CA ASP A 327 4.18 -37.93 2.62
C ASP A 327 3.84 -37.45 4.02
N VAL A 328 3.27 -36.24 4.06
CA VAL A 328 3.06 -35.50 5.30
C VAL A 328 1.60 -35.20 5.51
N LEU A 329 1.23 -35.03 6.78
CA LEU A 329 -0.13 -34.70 7.19
C LEU A 329 -0.18 -33.27 7.71
N ILE A 330 -1.25 -32.59 7.33
CA ILE A 330 -1.57 -31.25 7.78
C ILE A 330 -2.86 -31.33 8.56
N SER A 331 -2.81 -30.96 9.85
CA SER A 331 -4.00 -30.72 10.65
C SER A 331 -4.45 -29.29 10.50
N TYR A 332 -5.75 -29.06 10.30
CA TYR A 332 -6.31 -27.72 10.32
C TYR A 332 -7.68 -27.68 11.01
N SER A 333 -8.05 -26.51 11.52
CA SER A 333 -9.39 -26.22 12.03
C SER A 333 -9.87 -24.88 11.49
N ALA A 334 -11.16 -24.81 11.17
CA ALA A 334 -11.81 -23.60 10.71
C ALA A 334 -12.87 -23.14 11.73
N VAL A 335 -13.12 -21.84 11.79
CA VAL A 335 -14.21 -21.30 12.62
C VAL A 335 -15.57 -21.87 12.18
N PRO A 336 -16.57 -21.93 13.09
CA PRO A 336 -17.93 -22.29 12.70
C PRO A 336 -18.42 -21.42 11.54
N GLU A 337 -19.14 -22.03 10.58
CA GLU A 337 -19.70 -21.35 9.39
C GLU A 337 -18.66 -20.74 8.43
N PHE A 338 -17.41 -21.20 8.48
CA PHE A 338 -16.41 -20.83 7.49
C PHE A 338 -16.89 -21.20 6.07
N PRO A 339 -16.91 -20.24 5.11
CA PRO A 339 -17.41 -20.49 3.76
C PRO A 339 -16.36 -21.23 2.92
N SER A 340 -16.15 -22.52 3.21
CA SER A 340 -15.20 -23.36 2.48
C SER A 340 -15.60 -23.55 1.01
N SER A 341 -14.61 -23.76 0.16
CA SER A 341 -14.76 -24.08 -1.26
C SER A 341 -14.01 -25.37 -1.61
N ALA A 342 -14.49 -26.11 -2.61
CA ALA A 342 -13.74 -27.22 -3.21
C ALA A 342 -12.39 -26.76 -3.81
N TRP A 343 -12.29 -25.46 -4.11
CA TRP A 343 -11.08 -24.82 -4.63
C TRP A 343 -10.22 -24.19 -3.53
N ASP A 344 -10.49 -24.47 -2.26
CA ASP A 344 -9.57 -24.09 -1.18
C ASP A 344 -8.35 -25.02 -1.18
N TRP A 345 -7.19 -24.47 -0.87
CA TRP A 345 -5.92 -25.23 -0.87
C TRP A 345 -5.00 -24.77 0.25
N ILE A 346 -4.11 -25.67 0.69
CA ILE A 346 -3.06 -25.39 1.66
C ILE A 346 -1.72 -25.45 0.94
N GLY A 347 -1.02 -24.33 0.90
CA GLY A 347 0.31 -24.23 0.30
C GLY A 347 1.43 -24.38 1.31
N LEU A 348 2.53 -25.00 0.89
CA LEU A 348 3.81 -24.95 1.58
C LEU A 348 4.65 -23.82 1.00
N PHE A 349 5.08 -22.88 1.84
CA PHE A 349 5.85 -21.71 1.43
C PHE A 349 7.19 -21.67 2.16
N LYS A 350 8.25 -21.24 1.47
CA LYS A 350 9.46 -20.79 2.18
C LYS A 350 9.13 -19.53 2.98
N VAL A 351 9.71 -19.35 4.16
CA VAL A 351 9.47 -18.14 4.99
C VAL A 351 9.79 -16.81 4.28
N THR A 352 10.63 -16.85 3.23
CA THR A 352 11.00 -15.69 2.41
C THR A 352 10.19 -15.54 1.11
N PHE A 353 9.03 -16.19 1.01
CA PHE A 353 8.12 -16.08 -0.14
C PHE A 353 7.76 -14.61 -0.42
N ARG A 354 7.55 -14.26 -1.69
CA ARG A 354 7.38 -12.87 -2.12
C ARG A 354 5.93 -12.56 -2.47
N HIS A 355 5.17 -13.58 -2.87
CA HIS A 355 3.79 -13.48 -3.31
C HIS A 355 2.98 -14.72 -2.88
N THR A 356 1.67 -14.61 -2.79
CA THR A 356 0.77 -15.73 -2.42
C THR A 356 0.82 -16.92 -3.39
N ASN A 357 1.37 -16.72 -4.58
CA ASN A 357 1.54 -17.75 -5.61
C ASN A 357 2.94 -18.37 -5.61
N ASP A 358 3.83 -17.97 -4.69
CA ASP A 358 5.20 -18.50 -4.56
C ASP A 358 5.22 -19.76 -3.68
N TYR A 359 4.14 -20.53 -3.65
CA TYR A 359 4.14 -21.82 -2.96
C TYR A 359 5.11 -22.78 -3.65
N VAL A 360 5.71 -23.66 -2.86
CA VAL A 360 6.60 -24.72 -3.33
C VAL A 360 5.78 -25.90 -3.84
N THR A 361 4.78 -26.28 -3.05
CA THR A 361 3.76 -27.28 -3.38
C THR A 361 2.48 -26.95 -2.62
N TYR A 362 1.39 -27.63 -2.93
CA TYR A 362 0.09 -27.41 -2.31
C TYR A 362 -0.75 -28.70 -2.27
N ALA A 363 -1.77 -28.71 -1.42
CA ALA A 363 -2.79 -29.75 -1.35
C ALA A 363 -4.18 -29.13 -1.43
N TRP A 364 -5.10 -29.77 -2.15
CA TRP A 364 -6.50 -29.34 -2.22
C TRP A 364 -7.22 -29.79 -0.96
N VAL A 365 -7.94 -28.87 -0.33
CA VAL A 365 -8.53 -29.12 0.98
C VAL A 365 -9.61 -30.21 0.94
N GLU A 366 -10.43 -30.26 -0.10
CA GLU A 366 -11.52 -31.24 -0.23
C GLU A 366 -11.04 -32.55 -0.84
N ASP A 367 -10.25 -32.51 -1.92
CA ASP A 367 -9.82 -33.70 -2.65
C ASP A 367 -8.78 -34.54 -1.87
N ASP A 368 -7.94 -33.89 -1.05
CA ASP A 368 -6.90 -34.56 -0.27
C ASP A 368 -7.29 -34.75 1.22
N GLU A 369 -8.60 -34.63 1.57
CA GLU A 369 -9.11 -34.83 2.93
C GLU A 369 -8.96 -36.30 3.36
N VAL A 370 -8.19 -36.54 4.41
CA VAL A 370 -7.93 -37.88 4.98
C VAL A 370 -8.93 -38.22 6.08
N SER A 371 -9.17 -37.25 6.96
CA SER A 371 -10.08 -37.42 8.09
C SER A 371 -10.73 -36.09 8.47
N SER A 372 -11.94 -36.19 9.00
CA SER A 372 -12.75 -35.04 9.37
C SER A 372 -13.48 -35.34 10.67
N ASN A 373 -13.02 -34.72 11.74
CA ASN A 373 -13.69 -34.71 13.04
C ASN A 373 -14.30 -33.32 13.27
N LYS A 374 -15.21 -33.19 14.26
CA LYS A 374 -15.90 -31.92 14.53
C LYS A 374 -14.98 -30.72 14.77
N ASP A 375 -13.78 -30.95 15.29
CA ASP A 375 -12.86 -29.90 15.75
C ASP A 375 -11.58 -29.80 14.92
N SER A 376 -11.31 -30.75 14.03
CA SER A 376 -10.06 -30.83 13.27
C SER A 376 -10.21 -31.72 12.05
N LYS A 377 -9.59 -31.29 10.95
CA LYS A 377 -9.54 -31.98 9.67
C LYS A 377 -8.09 -32.22 9.28
N GLN A 378 -7.84 -33.29 8.54
CA GLN A 378 -6.52 -33.67 8.08
C GLN A 378 -6.46 -33.72 6.56
N VAL A 379 -5.42 -33.13 6.00
CA VAL A 379 -5.13 -33.10 4.56
C VAL A 379 -3.77 -33.75 4.32
N TYR A 380 -3.69 -34.58 3.30
CA TYR A 380 -2.45 -35.19 2.88
C TYR A 380 -1.71 -34.29 1.88
N MET A 381 -0.40 -34.21 1.99
CA MET A 381 0.46 -33.53 1.02
C MET A 381 1.57 -34.49 0.56
N SER A 382 1.69 -34.63 -0.76
CA SER A 382 2.69 -35.50 -1.38
C SER A 382 4.10 -34.99 -1.11
N ALA A 383 5.00 -35.88 -0.69
CA ALA A 383 6.40 -35.54 -0.51
C ALA A 383 7.17 -35.36 -1.83
N ALA A 384 6.60 -35.78 -2.97
CA ALA A 384 7.28 -35.74 -4.27
C ALA A 384 7.68 -34.32 -4.72
N GLU A 385 7.00 -33.30 -4.20
CA GLU A 385 7.26 -31.89 -4.50
C GLU A 385 7.89 -31.13 -3.32
N ILE A 386 8.16 -31.81 -2.20
CA ILE A 386 8.86 -31.23 -1.07
C ILE A 386 10.35 -31.12 -1.40
N PRO A 387 11.02 -29.97 -1.16
CA PRO A 387 12.41 -29.80 -1.55
C PRO A 387 13.39 -30.65 -0.74
N ASP A 388 14.29 -31.38 -1.42
CA ASP A 388 15.38 -32.14 -0.78
C ASP A 388 16.36 -31.25 0.03
N LEU A 389 16.52 -30.00 -0.38
CA LEU A 389 17.49 -29.06 0.20
C LEU A 389 17.06 -28.49 1.56
N GLY A 390 15.89 -28.88 2.06
CA GLY A 390 15.34 -28.47 3.35
C GLY A 390 15.26 -26.96 3.56
N GLY A 391 14.95 -26.55 4.79
CA GLY A 391 14.94 -25.16 5.21
C GLY A 391 13.76 -24.79 6.10
N GLU A 392 13.53 -23.49 6.27
CA GLU A 392 12.42 -22.98 7.07
C GLU A 392 11.22 -22.64 6.19
N PHE A 393 10.07 -23.21 6.54
CA PHE A 393 8.82 -23.13 5.80
C PHE A 393 7.64 -22.77 6.70
N LEU A 394 6.52 -22.42 6.07
CA LEU A 394 5.22 -22.22 6.70
C LEU A 394 4.11 -22.78 5.80
N LEU A 395 2.98 -23.10 6.41
CA LEU A 395 1.75 -23.46 5.70
C LEU A 395 0.84 -22.24 5.60
N GLY A 396 0.18 -22.07 4.45
CA GLY A 396 -0.84 -21.04 4.24
C GLY A 396 -2.12 -21.64 3.67
N TYR A 397 -3.26 -21.37 4.32
CA TYR A 397 -4.58 -21.78 3.82
C TYR A 397 -5.13 -20.67 2.94
N TYR A 398 -5.29 -20.94 1.65
CA TYR A 398 -5.92 -20.03 0.70
C TYR A 398 -7.40 -20.34 0.56
N SER A 399 -8.25 -19.36 0.82
CA SER A 399 -9.68 -19.47 0.58
C SER A 399 -10.01 -18.94 -0.81
N ASN A 400 -10.61 -19.77 -1.66
CA ASN A 400 -11.06 -19.35 -2.98
C ASN A 400 -12.28 -18.41 -2.89
N ASN A 401 -13.18 -18.61 -1.94
CA ASN A 401 -14.33 -17.71 -1.79
C ASN A 401 -13.91 -16.30 -1.32
N LEU A 402 -12.87 -16.20 -0.49
CA LEU A 402 -12.37 -14.93 0.04
C LEU A 402 -11.15 -14.37 -0.71
N GLN A 403 -10.64 -15.11 -1.70
CA GLN A 403 -9.45 -14.79 -2.51
C GLN A 403 -8.27 -14.28 -1.67
N SER A 404 -7.99 -14.95 -0.55
CA SER A 404 -6.97 -14.52 0.42
C SER A 404 -6.46 -15.69 1.27
N ILE A 405 -5.27 -15.52 1.85
CA ILE A 405 -4.75 -16.43 2.87
C ILE A 405 -5.44 -16.13 4.20
N VAL A 406 -6.18 -17.10 4.73
CA VAL A 406 -7.03 -16.92 5.93
C VAL A 406 -6.55 -17.71 7.15
N GLY A 407 -5.40 -18.38 7.00
CA GLY A 407 -4.68 -19.09 8.06
C GLY A 407 -3.21 -19.26 7.68
N ILE A 408 -2.33 -19.14 8.68
CA ILE A 408 -0.89 -19.34 8.52
C ILE A 408 -0.36 -20.13 9.72
N SER A 409 0.53 -21.09 9.50
CA SER A 409 1.18 -21.83 10.59
C SER A 409 2.33 -21.02 11.21
N GLN A 410 2.85 -21.48 12.35
CA GLN A 410 4.19 -21.09 12.77
C GLN A 410 5.23 -21.64 11.79
N PRO A 411 6.40 -20.98 11.64
CA PRO A 411 7.51 -21.54 10.88
C PRO A 411 7.98 -22.90 11.43
N PHE A 412 8.38 -23.81 10.53
CA PHE A 412 8.90 -25.13 10.87
C PHE A 412 10.00 -25.55 9.89
N GLN A 413 10.79 -26.55 10.29
CA GLN A 413 11.86 -27.09 9.44
C GLN A 413 11.32 -28.24 8.59
N VAL A 414 11.77 -28.28 7.34
CA VAL A 414 11.56 -29.36 6.37
C VAL A 414 12.92 -29.86 5.88
#